data_AF-A0A3D3VQI7-F1
#
_entry.id   AF-A0A3D3VQI7-F1
#
_cell.length_a   1.000
_cell.length_b   1.000
_cell.length_c   1.000
_cell.angle_alpha   90.00
_cell.angle_beta   90.00
_cell.angle_gamma   90.00
#
_symmetry.space_group_name_H-M   'P 1'
#
loop_
_entity.id
_entity.type
_entity.pdbx_description
1 polymer ?
#
loop_
_entity_poly.entity_id
_entity_poly.type
_entity_poly.pdbx_seq_one_letter_code
_entity_poly.pdbx_strand_id
1 'polypeptide(L)'
;AVGELIKQIQHGLSRKFLHESTFSRLVPLIRERREEEVVDYISFDYYDPFVGNIVRLPALADLRLGRVGLREWITQSLTTKWWDWKALPRGLRFFVERYAQEYPQLPILIAENGMAERRCHPGEQCTLRTDQQSRSYFIRQHVGEVQKLKAEGYPLVGYFHWSLTDNYEWGTYDPRFGLFGINFESPDLARIPRDEGGDIPWEAYAEMIVKDKAS
;
A
#
# COMPACT_ATOMS: atom_id res chain seq x y z
N ALA A 1 -1.35 -1.02 -24.03
CA ALA A 1 -2.47 -1.58 -24.81
C ALA A 1 -3.61 -2.07 -23.91
N VAL A 2 -3.39 -3.08 -23.06
CA VAL A 2 -4.45 -3.65 -22.19
C VAL A 2 -4.95 -2.65 -21.12
N GLY A 3 -4.06 -1.90 -20.47
CA GLY A 3 -4.48 -0.91 -19.46
C GLY A 3 -5.37 0.22 -20.01
N GLU A 4 -5.08 0.71 -21.21
CA GLU A 4 -5.93 1.71 -21.87
C GLU A 4 -7.30 1.13 -22.26
N LEU A 5 -7.36 -0.13 -22.69
CA LEU A 5 -8.63 -0.80 -22.95
C LEU A 5 -9.46 -0.96 -21.66
N ILE A 6 -8.85 -1.36 -20.54
CA ILE A 6 -9.52 -1.47 -19.23
C ILE A 6 -10.04 -0.10 -18.79
N LYS A 7 -9.23 0.96 -18.91
CA LYS A 7 -9.63 2.34 -18.61
C LYS A 7 -10.82 2.79 -19.46
N GLN A 8 -10.81 2.49 -20.77
CA GLN A 8 -11.93 2.80 -21.66
C GLN A 8 -13.21 2.07 -21.26
N ILE A 9 -13.11 0.79 -20.89
CA ILE A 9 -14.25 0.00 -20.39
C ILE A 9 -14.77 0.58 -19.07
N GLN A 10 -13.88 0.88 -18.12
CA GLN A 10 -14.24 1.49 -16.84
C GLN A 10 -14.92 2.85 -17.04
N HIS A 11 -14.39 3.71 -17.92
CA HIS A 11 -14.99 4.99 -18.28
C HIS A 11 -16.37 4.81 -18.93
N GLY A 12 -16.53 3.81 -19.80
CA GLY A 12 -17.80 3.48 -20.44
C GLY A 12 -18.87 3.02 -19.44
N LEU A 13 -18.50 2.13 -18.53
CA LEU A 13 -19.37 1.67 -17.43
C LEU A 13 -19.70 2.82 -16.47
N SER A 14 -18.71 3.63 -16.11
CA SER A 14 -18.90 4.81 -15.26
C SER A 14 -19.90 5.78 -15.90
N ARG A 15 -19.76 6.12 -17.19
CA ARG A 15 -20.74 6.97 -17.89
C ARG A 15 -22.15 6.38 -17.94
N LYS A 16 -22.27 5.04 -17.97
CA LYS A 16 -23.56 4.34 -18.05
C LYS A 16 -24.28 4.26 -16.70
N PHE A 17 -23.54 4.18 -15.59
CA PHE A 17 -24.12 3.92 -14.26
C PHE A 17 -23.94 5.09 -13.28
N LEU A 18 -22.97 5.97 -13.49
CA LEU A 18 -22.74 7.18 -12.72
C LEU A 18 -23.25 8.37 -13.53
N HIS A 19 -24.48 8.77 -13.26
CA HIS A 19 -25.08 9.95 -13.86
C HIS A 19 -24.80 11.19 -13.00
N GLU A 20 -24.85 12.37 -13.58
CA GLU A 20 -24.77 13.62 -12.82
C GLU A 20 -25.87 13.69 -11.75
N SER A 21 -27.04 13.08 -12.01
CA SER A 21 -28.11 12.93 -11.02
C SER A 21 -27.68 12.17 -9.75
N THR A 22 -26.79 11.17 -9.87
CA THR A 22 -26.21 10.43 -8.74
C THR A 22 -25.46 11.36 -7.78
N PHE A 23 -24.86 12.41 -8.32
CA PHE A 23 -24.11 13.41 -7.55
C PHE A 23 -24.77 14.79 -7.55
N SER A 24 -26.04 14.90 -7.97
CA SER A 24 -26.73 16.19 -8.21
C SER A 24 -26.87 17.06 -6.97
N ARG A 25 -26.75 16.48 -5.77
CA ARG A 25 -26.64 17.24 -4.52
C ARG A 25 -25.20 17.62 -4.18
N LEU A 26 -24.25 16.74 -4.48
CA LEU A 26 -22.85 16.89 -4.09
C LEU A 26 -22.09 17.86 -5.02
N VAL A 27 -22.30 17.76 -6.33
CA VAL A 27 -21.60 18.58 -7.33
C VAL A 27 -21.91 20.07 -7.20
N PRO A 28 -23.18 20.51 -7.02
CA PRO A 28 -23.46 21.93 -6.76
C PRO A 28 -22.82 22.43 -5.47
N LEU A 29 -22.86 21.64 -4.38
CA LEU A 29 -22.24 22.02 -3.10
C LEU A 29 -20.71 22.19 -3.21
N ILE A 30 -20.03 21.31 -3.96
CA ILE A 30 -18.60 21.43 -4.23
C ILE A 30 -18.32 22.67 -5.11
N ARG A 31 -19.16 22.93 -6.12
CA ARG A 31 -19.00 24.07 -7.05
C ARG A 31 -19.34 25.42 -6.42
N GLU A 32 -20.27 25.47 -5.47
CA GLU A 32 -20.65 26.67 -4.72
C GLU A 32 -19.53 27.11 -3.76
N ARG A 33 -18.65 26.20 -3.33
CA ARG A 33 -17.46 26.51 -2.50
C ARG A 33 -16.18 26.67 -3.32
N ARG A 34 -16.25 27.34 -4.47
CA ARG A 34 -15.15 27.44 -5.43
C ARG A 34 -13.99 28.36 -5.01
N GLU A 35 -14.16 29.17 -3.96
CA GLU A 35 -13.24 30.28 -3.65
C GLU A 35 -12.25 30.00 -2.51
N GLU A 36 -12.24 28.81 -1.93
CA GLU A 36 -11.21 28.41 -0.96
C GLU A 36 -10.35 27.32 -1.61
N GLU A 37 -9.03 27.53 -1.71
CA GLU A 37 -8.10 26.42 -1.93
C GLU A 37 -8.22 25.49 -0.72
N VAL A 38 -9.07 24.47 -0.82
CA VAL A 38 -9.41 23.60 0.33
C VAL A 38 -8.28 22.60 0.65
N VAL A 39 -7.25 22.50 -0.20
CA VAL A 39 -6.23 21.45 -0.13
C VAL A 39 -4.85 22.05 -0.31
N ASP A 40 -4.06 22.00 0.77
CA ASP A 40 -2.69 22.53 0.80
C ASP A 40 -1.65 21.59 0.15
N TYR A 41 -1.97 20.29 0.02
CA TYR A 41 -1.09 19.27 -0.57
C TYR A 41 -1.89 18.02 -0.97
N ILE A 42 -1.34 17.23 -1.90
CA ILE A 42 -1.90 15.93 -2.30
C ILE A 42 -1.30 14.85 -1.43
N SER A 43 -2.15 14.02 -0.83
CA SER A 43 -1.75 12.86 -0.04
C SER A 43 -2.24 11.58 -0.71
N PHE A 44 -1.40 10.56 -0.81
CA PHE A 44 -1.83 9.25 -1.30
C PHE A 44 -1.08 8.09 -0.66
N ASP A 45 -1.76 6.95 -0.64
CA ASP A 45 -1.25 5.67 -0.15
C ASP A 45 -0.89 4.80 -1.34
N TYR A 46 0.30 4.19 -1.32
CA TYR A 46 0.81 3.36 -2.40
C TYR A 46 1.37 2.05 -1.89
N TYR A 47 0.82 0.93 -2.39
CA TYR A 47 1.27 -0.40 -2.02
C TYR A 47 1.46 -1.32 -3.23
N ASP A 48 0.39 -1.54 -4.00
CA ASP A 48 0.41 -2.24 -5.29
C ASP A 48 -0.43 -1.44 -6.31
N PRO A 49 0.09 -1.15 -7.52
CA PRO A 49 -0.56 -0.27 -8.47
C PRO A 49 -1.79 -0.88 -9.16
N PHE A 50 -2.10 -2.16 -8.98
CA PHE A 50 -3.14 -2.83 -9.77
C PHE A 50 -4.32 -3.31 -8.93
N VAL A 51 -5.47 -2.66 -9.14
CA VAL A 51 -6.80 -3.27 -8.93
C VAL A 51 -6.91 -4.62 -9.65
N GLY A 52 -6.15 -4.83 -10.74
CA GLY A 52 -6.03 -6.11 -11.42
C GLY A 52 -5.38 -7.23 -10.59
N ASN A 53 -4.59 -6.91 -9.57
CA ASN A 53 -4.14 -7.90 -8.59
C ASN A 53 -5.22 -8.14 -7.52
N ILE A 54 -6.18 -7.22 -7.29
CA ILE A 54 -7.32 -7.47 -6.39
C ILE A 54 -8.25 -8.59 -6.93
N VAL A 55 -8.05 -9.09 -8.17
CA VAL A 55 -8.81 -10.21 -8.74
C VAL A 55 -7.86 -11.34 -9.18
N ARG A 56 -7.67 -12.35 -8.33
CA ARG A 56 -6.95 -13.59 -8.62
C ARG A 56 -7.94 -14.75 -8.82
N LEU A 57 -7.59 -15.74 -9.67
CA LEU A 57 -8.32 -17.01 -9.74
C LEU A 57 -7.94 -17.91 -8.55
N PRO A 58 -8.89 -18.58 -7.88
CA PRO A 58 -8.60 -19.44 -6.73
C PRO A 58 -7.54 -20.50 -7.06
N ALA A 59 -6.56 -20.71 -6.18
CA ALA A 59 -5.60 -21.83 -6.30
C ALA A 59 -5.92 -22.94 -5.29
N LEU A 60 -5.53 -24.17 -5.61
CA LEU A 60 -5.70 -25.33 -4.71
C LEU A 60 -4.99 -25.15 -3.35
N ALA A 61 -3.92 -24.35 -3.30
CA ALA A 61 -3.21 -24.01 -2.05
C ALA A 61 -4.02 -23.10 -1.11
N ASP A 62 -5.11 -22.49 -1.60
CA ASP A 62 -6.00 -21.65 -0.79
C ASP A 62 -7.03 -22.47 0.01
N LEU A 63 -7.07 -23.80 -0.17
CA LEU A 63 -7.91 -24.72 0.60
C LEU A 63 -7.35 -24.92 2.03
N ARG A 64 -7.75 -24.07 2.96
CA ARG A 64 -7.73 -24.42 4.39
C ARG A 64 -9.03 -25.16 4.73
N LEU A 65 -8.92 -26.44 5.07
CA LEU A 65 -10.05 -27.23 5.57
C LEU A 65 -10.47 -26.73 6.96
N GLY A 66 -11.33 -25.73 6.99
CA GLY A 66 -11.91 -25.11 8.18
C GLY A 66 -13.08 -24.22 7.80
N ARG A 67 -14.07 -24.06 8.69
CA ARG A 67 -15.37 -23.40 8.44
C ARG A 67 -15.21 -21.94 7.99
N VAL A 68 -15.08 -21.68 6.70
CA VAL A 68 -15.19 -20.34 6.11
C VAL A 68 -16.42 -20.34 5.20
N GLY A 69 -17.33 -19.39 5.39
CA GLY A 69 -18.56 -19.31 4.59
C GLY A 69 -18.25 -19.06 3.11
N LEU A 70 -19.08 -19.59 2.19
CA LEU A 70 -18.85 -19.53 0.74
C LEU A 70 -18.57 -18.10 0.20
N ARG A 71 -19.23 -17.08 0.75
CA ARG A 71 -18.97 -15.67 0.39
C ARG A 71 -17.57 -15.22 0.79
N GLU A 72 -17.15 -15.55 2.00
CA GLU A 72 -15.84 -15.19 2.52
C GLU A 72 -14.73 -15.98 1.83
N TRP A 73 -15.00 -17.24 1.46
CA TRP A 73 -14.16 -18.02 0.56
C TRP A 73 -13.99 -17.33 -0.82
N ILE A 74 -15.08 -16.87 -1.44
CA ILE A 74 -15.02 -16.13 -2.71
C ILE A 74 -14.22 -14.83 -2.54
N THR A 75 -14.44 -14.05 -1.48
CA THR A 75 -13.74 -12.79 -1.27
C THR A 75 -12.24 -12.99 -0.99
N GLN A 76 -11.87 -13.97 -0.17
CA GLN A 76 -10.46 -14.31 0.11
C GLN A 76 -9.75 -14.97 -1.08
N SER A 77 -10.49 -15.69 -1.93
CA SER A 77 -9.93 -16.33 -3.12
C SER A 77 -9.80 -15.38 -4.31
N LEU A 78 -10.67 -14.36 -4.37
CA LEU A 78 -10.65 -13.36 -5.42
C LEU A 78 -9.69 -12.21 -5.09
N THR A 79 -9.47 -11.85 -3.83
CA THR A 79 -8.50 -10.79 -3.48
C THR A 79 -7.07 -11.33 -3.42
N THR A 80 -6.12 -10.67 -4.11
CA THR A 80 -4.69 -10.96 -3.84
C THR A 80 -4.43 -10.66 -2.38
N LYS A 81 -4.01 -11.69 -1.66
CA LYS A 81 -3.62 -11.60 -0.26
C LYS A 81 -2.53 -10.53 -0.16
N TRP A 82 -2.57 -9.66 0.85
CA TRP A 82 -1.69 -8.49 0.90
C TRP A 82 -0.19 -8.85 0.86
N TRP A 83 0.19 -10.07 1.22
CA TRP A 83 1.55 -10.62 1.11
C TRP A 83 1.95 -11.12 -0.28
N ASP A 84 1.09 -10.99 -1.29
CA ASP A 84 1.38 -11.28 -2.71
C ASP A 84 1.52 -9.99 -3.54
N TRP A 85 1.36 -8.82 -2.92
CA TRP A 85 1.55 -7.51 -3.55
C TRP A 85 2.97 -7.36 -4.07
N LYS A 86 3.11 -6.94 -5.33
CA LYS A 86 4.42 -6.83 -5.97
C LYS A 86 5.04 -5.50 -5.62
N ALA A 87 6.28 -5.54 -5.12
CA ALA A 87 7.10 -4.36 -4.98
C ALA A 87 7.33 -3.70 -6.35
N LEU A 88 6.67 -2.57 -6.63
CA LEU A 88 6.83 -1.83 -7.89
C LEU A 88 7.18 -0.35 -7.64
N PRO A 89 8.44 -0.02 -7.29
CA PRO A 89 8.87 1.36 -7.04
C PRO A 89 8.58 2.31 -8.22
N ARG A 90 8.69 1.81 -9.45
CA ARG A 90 8.35 2.58 -10.66
C ARG A 90 6.88 2.98 -10.73
N GLY A 91 5.98 2.22 -10.12
CA GLY A 91 4.57 2.59 -10.04
C GLY A 91 4.36 3.75 -9.08
N LEU A 92 5.06 3.78 -7.93
CA LEU A 92 5.07 4.92 -7.01
C LEU A 92 5.52 6.19 -7.76
N ARG A 93 6.65 6.10 -8.47
CA ARG A 93 7.15 7.17 -9.34
C ARG A 93 6.09 7.66 -10.31
N PHE A 94 5.44 6.75 -11.04
CA PHE A 94 4.41 7.12 -12.00
C PHE A 94 3.30 7.98 -11.38
N PHE A 95 2.85 7.66 -10.16
CA PHE A 95 1.85 8.48 -9.47
C PHE A 95 2.38 9.84 -9.04
N VAL A 96 3.61 9.90 -8.51
CA VAL A 96 4.25 11.19 -8.16
C VAL A 96 4.39 12.08 -9.40
N GLU A 97 4.90 11.53 -10.50
CA GLU A 97 5.05 12.25 -11.78
C GLU A 97 3.69 12.75 -12.28
N ARG A 98 2.66 11.90 -12.20
CA ARG A 98 1.31 12.23 -12.63
C ARG A 98 0.71 13.36 -11.81
N TYR A 99 0.78 13.28 -10.48
CA TYR A 99 0.23 14.31 -9.60
C TYR A 99 0.98 15.63 -9.73
N ALA A 100 2.31 15.60 -9.85
CA ALA A 100 3.10 16.80 -10.10
C ALA A 100 2.76 17.46 -11.44
N GLN A 101 2.41 16.67 -12.46
CA GLN A 101 1.96 17.19 -13.75
C GLN A 101 0.54 17.79 -13.69
N GLU A 102 -0.38 17.16 -12.98
CA GLU A 102 -1.78 17.63 -12.89
C GLU A 102 -1.96 18.82 -11.96
N TYR A 103 -1.18 18.86 -10.89
CA TYR A 103 -1.32 19.82 -9.80
C TYR A 103 0.05 20.42 -9.46
N PRO A 104 0.67 21.17 -10.39
CA PRO A 104 2.06 21.64 -10.26
C PRO A 104 2.29 22.61 -9.08
N GLN A 105 1.23 23.20 -8.55
CA GLN A 105 1.26 24.10 -7.39
C GLN A 105 1.13 23.39 -6.05
N LEU A 106 0.72 22.11 -6.05
CA LEU A 106 0.46 21.36 -4.82
C LEU A 106 1.66 20.46 -4.49
N PRO A 107 2.18 20.52 -3.24
CA PRO A 107 3.11 19.54 -2.75
C PRO A 107 2.48 18.14 -2.62
N ILE A 108 3.32 17.11 -2.54
CA ILE A 108 2.92 15.70 -2.54
C ILE A 108 3.45 15.01 -1.28
N LEU A 109 2.55 14.40 -0.51
CA LEU A 109 2.85 13.53 0.63
C LEU A 109 2.54 12.08 0.24
N ILE A 110 3.53 11.19 0.39
CA ILE A 110 3.29 9.74 0.34
C ILE A 110 2.91 9.33 1.77
N ALA A 111 1.62 9.20 2.05
CA ALA A 111 1.11 9.01 3.40
C ALA A 111 1.22 7.58 3.90
N GLU A 112 1.18 6.61 3.00
CA GLU A 112 1.45 5.22 3.34
C GLU A 112 2.19 4.52 2.20
N ASN A 113 3.20 3.74 2.58
CA ASN A 113 3.84 2.77 1.71
C ASN A 113 4.45 1.66 2.57
N GLY A 114 4.15 0.40 2.25
CA GLY A 114 4.57 -0.73 3.06
C GLY A 114 4.45 -2.06 2.35
N MET A 115 5.00 -3.10 2.98
CA MET A 115 4.85 -4.47 2.52
C MET A 115 4.41 -5.36 3.67
N ALA A 116 3.30 -6.08 3.44
CA ALA A 116 2.81 -7.07 4.38
C ALA A 116 3.66 -8.33 4.30
N GLU A 117 3.96 -8.88 5.47
CA GLU A 117 4.38 -10.27 5.63
C GLU A 117 3.34 -11.01 6.47
N ARG A 118 3.36 -12.34 6.37
CA ARG A 118 2.42 -13.18 7.10
C ARG A 118 3.00 -13.57 8.45
N ARG A 119 2.19 -13.50 9.49
CA ARG A 119 2.50 -14.02 10.82
C ARG A 119 2.90 -15.50 10.78
N CYS A 120 3.94 -15.85 11.52
CA CYS A 120 4.33 -17.20 11.87
C CYS A 120 3.52 -17.66 13.08
N HIS A 121 2.67 -18.67 12.89
CA HIS A 121 1.93 -19.26 13.99
C HIS A 121 2.82 -20.25 14.77
N PRO A 122 2.74 -20.29 16.11
CA PRO A 122 3.48 -21.27 16.90
C PRO A 122 3.19 -22.71 16.42
N GLY A 123 4.26 -23.49 16.20
CA GLY A 123 4.16 -24.86 15.69
C GLY A 123 4.04 -24.98 14.17
N GLU A 124 4.00 -23.87 13.44
CA GLU A 124 4.07 -23.84 11.97
C GLU A 124 5.41 -23.28 11.49
N GLN A 125 5.89 -23.76 10.34
CA GLN A 125 7.03 -23.14 9.69
C GLN A 125 6.61 -21.77 9.15
N CYS A 126 7.38 -20.73 9.48
CA CYS A 126 7.22 -19.40 8.88
C CYS A 126 7.15 -19.52 7.35
N THR A 127 6.02 -19.12 6.78
CA THR A 127 5.85 -19.11 5.33
C THR A 127 6.44 -17.81 4.79
N LEU A 128 7.65 -17.88 4.24
CA LEU A 128 8.22 -16.78 3.49
C LEU A 128 7.38 -16.49 2.25
N ARG A 129 7.43 -15.24 1.79
CA ARG A 129 6.79 -14.86 0.52
C ARG A 129 7.35 -15.71 -0.62
N THR A 130 6.50 -15.99 -1.61
CA THR A 130 6.88 -16.81 -2.77
C THR A 130 7.98 -16.16 -3.63
N ASP A 131 8.05 -14.83 -3.63
CA ASP A 131 9.08 -14.05 -4.30
C ASP A 131 10.35 -13.84 -3.46
N GLN A 132 10.39 -14.39 -2.23
CA GLN A 132 11.49 -14.26 -1.27
C GLN A 132 11.90 -12.81 -0.97
N GLN A 133 11.02 -11.84 -1.22
CA GLN A 133 11.27 -10.45 -0.85
C GLN A 133 11.03 -10.25 0.65
N SER A 134 11.89 -9.45 1.27
CA SER A 134 11.75 -9.03 2.67
C SER A 134 11.32 -7.56 2.76
N ARG A 135 10.76 -7.15 3.90
CA ARG A 135 10.35 -5.75 4.14
C ARG A 135 11.53 -4.79 4.02
N SER A 136 12.72 -5.16 4.49
CA SER A 136 13.95 -4.39 4.31
C SER A 136 14.32 -4.19 2.84
N TYR A 137 14.18 -5.22 2.01
CA TYR A 137 14.43 -5.09 0.57
C TYR A 137 13.41 -4.12 -0.07
N PHE A 138 12.13 -4.29 0.24
CA PHE A 138 11.06 -3.39 -0.23
C PHE A 138 11.34 -1.92 0.13
N ILE A 139 11.72 -1.65 1.38
CA ILE A 139 12.04 -0.32 1.89
C ILE A 139 13.19 0.30 1.10
N ARG A 140 14.30 -0.42 0.92
CA ARG A 140 15.45 0.10 0.15
C ARG A 140 15.07 0.46 -1.28
N GLN A 141 14.20 -0.32 -1.91
CA GLN A 141 13.73 -0.06 -3.28
C GLN A 141 12.80 1.15 -3.35
N HIS A 142 11.78 1.24 -2.49
CA HIS A 142 10.78 2.32 -2.56
C HIS A 142 11.32 3.64 -2.03
N VAL A 143 11.95 3.63 -0.84
CA VAL A 143 12.56 4.86 -0.29
C VAL A 143 13.70 5.34 -1.18
N GLY A 144 14.44 4.42 -1.82
CA GLY A 144 15.46 4.78 -2.80
C GLY A 144 14.90 5.46 -4.03
N GLU A 145 13.69 5.09 -4.48
CA GLU A 145 13.00 5.77 -5.57
C GLU A 145 12.47 7.14 -5.14
N VAL A 146 11.93 7.26 -3.92
CA VAL A 146 11.51 8.53 -3.32
C VAL A 146 12.67 9.52 -3.24
N GLN A 147 13.86 9.05 -2.84
CA GLN A 147 15.07 9.87 -2.82
C GLN A 147 15.46 10.39 -4.21
N LYS A 148 15.34 9.56 -5.25
CA LYS A 148 15.58 10.02 -6.64
C LYS A 148 14.58 11.08 -7.06
N LEU A 149 13.28 10.87 -6.80
CA LEU A 149 12.24 11.85 -7.10
C LEU A 149 12.49 13.19 -6.40
N LYS A 150 12.88 13.15 -5.12
CA LYS A 150 13.29 14.34 -4.37
C LYS A 150 14.51 15.02 -5.02
N ALA A 151 15.54 14.27 -5.38
CA ALA A 151 16.74 14.79 -6.04
C ALA A 151 16.46 15.37 -7.44
N GLU A 152 15.44 14.86 -8.14
CA GLU A 152 14.96 15.36 -9.43
C GLU A 152 14.05 16.60 -9.30
N GLY A 153 13.75 17.05 -8.07
CA GLY A 153 13.00 18.28 -7.81
C GLY A 153 11.49 18.12 -7.83
N TYR A 154 10.96 16.90 -7.76
CA TYR A 154 9.51 16.70 -7.56
C TYR A 154 9.07 17.29 -6.21
N PRO A 155 7.84 17.84 -6.10
CA PRO A 155 7.40 18.63 -4.95
C PRO A 155 7.00 17.75 -3.76
N LEU A 156 7.86 16.83 -3.34
CA LEU A 156 7.63 15.91 -2.23
C LEU A 156 7.82 16.64 -0.89
N VAL A 157 6.82 16.57 0.00
CA VAL A 157 6.89 17.10 1.37
C VAL A 157 7.12 16.04 2.42
N GLY A 158 6.91 14.76 2.09
CA GLY A 158 7.16 13.68 3.02
C GLY A 158 6.88 12.29 2.47
N TYR A 159 7.32 11.32 3.24
CA TYR A 159 7.06 9.90 3.05
C TYR A 159 6.88 9.25 4.42
N PHE A 160 5.80 8.50 4.59
CA PHE A 160 5.57 7.69 5.78
C PHE A 160 5.51 6.21 5.41
N HIS A 161 6.33 5.41 6.11
CA HIS A 161 6.29 3.96 6.00
C HIS A 161 5.08 3.44 6.78
N TRP A 162 4.25 2.61 6.13
CA TRP A 162 3.24 1.82 6.82
C TRP A 162 3.83 0.45 7.21
N SER A 163 4.04 0.16 8.48
CA SER A 163 3.67 0.93 9.68
C SER A 163 4.81 0.98 10.69
N LEU A 164 4.68 1.82 11.72
CA LEU A 164 5.70 1.91 12.78
C LEU A 164 5.84 0.56 13.52
N THR A 165 4.71 -0.04 13.89
CA THR A 165 4.65 -1.34 14.55
C THR A 165 3.63 -2.22 13.87
N ASP A 166 3.74 -3.51 14.08
CA ASP A 166 2.63 -4.40 13.77
C ASP A 166 1.35 -3.98 14.50
N ASN A 167 0.22 -4.13 13.82
CA ASN A 167 -1.06 -3.59 14.26
C ASN A 167 -2.22 -4.53 13.85
N TYR A 168 -3.45 -4.14 14.19
CA TYR A 168 -4.65 -4.88 13.82
C TYR A 168 -5.12 -4.49 12.41
N GLU A 169 -4.91 -5.39 11.45
CA GLU A 169 -5.19 -5.14 10.05
C GLU A 169 -6.52 -5.77 9.62
N TRP A 170 -7.52 -4.92 9.38
CA TRP A 170 -8.86 -5.23 8.83
C TRP A 170 -9.52 -6.55 9.30
N GLY A 171 -9.42 -6.87 10.59
CA GLY A 171 -10.06 -8.07 11.15
C GLY A 171 -9.09 -9.10 11.74
N THR A 172 -7.78 -8.93 11.56
CA THR A 172 -6.79 -9.92 11.97
C THR A 172 -5.43 -9.29 12.32
N TYR A 173 -4.63 -9.97 13.13
CA TYR A 173 -3.22 -9.65 13.38
C TYR A 173 -2.26 -10.47 12.51
N ASP A 174 -2.79 -11.19 11.51
CA ASP A 174 -1.97 -12.04 10.62
C ASP A 174 -1.08 -11.22 9.69
N PRO A 175 -1.54 -10.11 9.08
CA PRO A 175 -0.68 -9.29 8.24
C PRO A 175 0.18 -8.35 9.08
N ARG A 176 1.48 -8.31 8.76
CA ARG A 176 2.51 -7.63 9.54
C ARG A 176 3.24 -6.63 8.64
N PHE A 177 3.17 -5.35 8.98
CA PHE A 177 3.73 -4.22 8.22
C PHE A 177 4.80 -3.45 9.00
N GLY A 178 4.99 -3.78 10.27
CA GLY A 178 5.78 -2.98 11.20
C GLY A 178 7.25 -2.86 10.81
N LEU A 179 7.81 -1.67 11.01
CA LEU A 179 9.25 -1.49 11.20
C LEU A 179 9.73 -2.23 12.45
N PHE A 180 8.88 -2.27 13.48
CA PHE A 180 9.07 -3.04 14.70
C PHE A 180 7.99 -4.11 14.84
N GLY A 181 8.43 -5.32 15.19
CA GLY A 181 7.54 -6.41 15.57
C GLY A 181 6.78 -6.09 16.87
N ILE A 182 5.65 -6.75 17.10
CA ILE A 182 4.96 -6.79 18.40
C ILE A 182 4.95 -8.21 18.94
N ASN A 183 5.32 -8.38 20.21
CA ASN A 183 5.12 -9.62 20.94
C ASN A 183 3.68 -9.73 21.43
N PHE A 184 2.82 -10.38 20.64
CA PHE A 184 1.42 -10.61 21.02
C PHE A 184 1.23 -11.61 22.17
N GLU A 185 2.27 -12.35 22.57
CA GLU A 185 2.23 -13.25 23.73
C GLU A 185 2.63 -12.54 25.03
N SER A 186 3.26 -11.37 24.93
CA SER A 186 3.61 -10.56 26.10
C SER A 186 2.40 -9.73 26.55
N PRO A 187 2.08 -9.70 27.85
CA PRO A 187 0.97 -8.88 28.38
C PRO A 187 1.17 -7.38 28.11
N ASP A 188 2.42 -6.93 27.97
CA ASP A 188 2.77 -5.52 27.75
C ASP A 188 2.89 -5.16 26.25
N LEU A 189 2.62 -6.11 25.34
CA LEU A 189 2.73 -5.93 23.89
C LEU A 189 4.08 -5.31 23.47
N ALA A 190 5.17 -5.85 24.02
CA ALA A 190 6.51 -5.31 23.82
C ALA A 190 6.89 -5.24 22.33
N ARG A 191 7.52 -4.12 21.94
CA ARG A 191 8.10 -3.93 20.61
C ARG A 191 9.36 -4.79 20.45
N ILE A 192 9.48 -5.45 19.31
CA ILE A 192 10.60 -6.31 18.93
C ILE A 192 11.36 -5.64 17.78
N PRO A 193 12.70 -5.52 17.82
CA PRO A 193 13.50 -4.87 16.79
C PRO A 193 13.72 -5.74 15.54
N ARG A 194 12.83 -6.69 15.26
CA ARG A 194 12.83 -7.60 14.11
C ARG A 194 11.42 -8.11 13.87
N ASP A 195 11.12 -8.58 12.68
CA ASP A 195 9.91 -9.35 12.45
C ASP A 195 10.09 -10.83 12.75
N GLU A 196 9.01 -11.59 12.55
CA GLU A 196 8.96 -13.02 12.85
C GLU A 196 9.80 -13.87 11.86
N GLY A 197 10.14 -13.32 10.69
CA GLY A 197 11.07 -13.93 9.72
C GLY A 197 12.54 -13.64 10.03
N GLY A 198 12.82 -12.77 11.01
CA GLY A 198 14.15 -12.35 11.41
C GLY A 198 14.70 -11.16 10.60
N ASP A 199 13.90 -10.56 9.72
CA ASP A 199 14.29 -9.33 9.03
C ASP A 199 14.24 -8.13 10.00
N ILE A 200 15.01 -7.08 9.70
CA ILE A 200 15.22 -5.90 10.56
C ILE A 200 14.84 -4.63 9.77
N PRO A 201 13.55 -4.36 9.56
CA PRO A 201 13.11 -3.34 8.62
C PRO A 201 13.39 -1.91 9.11
N TRP A 202 13.37 -1.68 10.42
CA TRP A 202 13.69 -0.37 11.00
C TRP A 202 15.13 0.06 10.72
N GLU A 203 16.09 -0.88 10.70
CA GLU A 203 17.49 -0.58 10.34
C GLU A 203 17.58 -0.18 8.87
N ALA A 204 16.94 -0.95 7.97
CA ALA A 204 16.89 -0.61 6.56
C ALA A 204 16.26 0.78 6.32
N TYR A 205 15.22 1.13 7.07
CA TYR A 205 14.60 2.45 6.98
C TYR A 205 15.53 3.56 7.49
N ALA A 206 16.19 3.34 8.64
CA ALA A 206 17.17 4.28 9.19
C ALA A 206 18.38 4.49 8.27
N GLU A 207 18.92 3.43 7.67
CA GLU A 207 19.98 3.46 6.66
C GLU A 207 19.62 4.40 5.50
N MET A 208 18.40 4.25 4.98
CA MET A 208 17.92 5.08 3.86
C MET A 208 17.81 6.55 4.28
N ILE A 209 17.29 6.86 5.46
CA ILE A 209 17.20 8.24 5.97
C ILE A 209 18.59 8.87 6.16
N VAL A 210 19.55 8.13 6.72
CA VAL A 210 20.91 8.64 6.93
C VAL A 210 21.60 8.92 5.60
N LYS A 211 21.43 8.03 4.61
CA LYS A 211 22.01 8.19 3.27
C LYS A 211 21.52 9.46 2.58
N ASP A 212 20.22 9.79 2.72
CA ASP A 212 19.62 11.02 2.16
C ASP A 212 20.18 12.30 2.79
N LYS A 213 20.56 12.27 4.07
CA LYS A 213 21.18 13.43 4.74
C LYS A 213 22.63 13.67 4.33
N ALA A 214 23.30 12.66 3.78
CA ALA A 214 24.71 12.73 3.39
C ALA A 214 24.93 13.14 1.93
N SER A 215 23.86 13.15 1.11
CA SER A 215 23.85 13.56 -0.31
C SER A 215 23.34 14.97 -0.49
#